data_AF-A0A661ZYF7-F1
#
_entry.id   AF-A0A661ZYF7-F1
#
_cell.length_a   1.000
_cell.length_b   1.000
_cell.length_c   1.000
_cell.angle_alpha   90.00
_cell.angle_beta   90.00
_cell.angle_gamma   90.00
#
_symmetry.space_group_name_H-M   'P 1'
#
loop_
_entity.id
_entity.type
_entity.pdbx_description
1 polymer ?
#
loop_
_entity_poly.entity_id
_entity_poly.type
_entity_poly.pdbx_seq_one_letter_code
_entity_poly.pdbx_strand_id
1 'polypeptide(L)'
;MGESGNHRWLRLMMSYKGDDWIFFERAYLSYDGNTKEIIFDKYDDKKTENSGGGVWEWIDLTVTKDVESFLREFAKSKKAKMRLSGKYTKTRTLTYNERKGILDVLNGYDALEKGLK
;
A
#
# COMPACT_ATOMS: atom_id res chain seq x y z
N MET A 1 9.86 1.45 4.48
CA MET A 1 10.83 2.38 3.86
C MET A 1 12.08 1.60 3.54
N GLY A 2 12.76 1.92 2.45
CA GLY A 2 14.09 1.40 2.14
C GLY A 2 15.16 2.45 2.40
N GLU A 3 16.37 2.02 2.74
CA GLU A 3 17.54 2.87 2.96
C GLU A 3 18.78 2.20 2.39
N SER A 4 19.58 2.95 1.63
CA SER A 4 20.89 2.54 1.15
C SER A 4 21.83 3.75 1.14
N GLY A 5 22.80 3.77 2.05
CA GLY A 5 23.67 4.94 2.25
C GLY A 5 22.84 6.19 2.56
N ASN A 6 22.96 7.22 1.72
CA ASN A 6 22.18 8.45 1.83
C ASN A 6 20.89 8.45 1.00
N HIS A 7 20.57 7.35 0.31
CA HIS A 7 19.37 7.25 -0.50
C HIS A 7 18.26 6.54 0.28
N ARG A 8 17.12 7.22 0.42
CA ARG A 8 15.93 6.70 1.10
C ARG A 8 14.77 6.71 0.13
N TRP A 9 13.92 5.70 0.23
CA TRP A 9 12.69 5.64 -0.57
C TRP A 9 11.54 5.04 0.22
N LEU A 10 10.34 5.51 -0.09
CA LEU A 10 9.11 4.98 0.46
C LEU A 10 8.75 3.65 -0.23
N ARG A 11 8.21 2.72 0.57
CA ARG A 11 7.71 1.43 0.10
C ARG A 11 6.24 1.30 0.46
N LEU A 12 5.40 0.93 -0.50
CA LEU A 12 3.98 0.67 -0.32
C LEU A 12 3.75 -0.84 -0.36
N MET A 13 3.31 -1.39 0.76
CA MET A 13 2.91 -2.79 0.85
C MET A 13 1.39 -2.89 0.93
N MET A 14 0.79 -3.68 0.05
CA MET A 14 -0.64 -3.99 0.08
C MET A 14 -0.81 -5.50 0.15
N SER A 15 -1.62 -5.99 1.09
CA SER A 15 -1.75 -7.42 1.32
C SER A 15 -3.20 -7.87 1.50
N TYR A 16 -3.40 -9.14 1.18
CA TYR A 16 -4.59 -9.93 1.45
C TYR A 16 -4.20 -11.15 2.28
N LYS A 17 -5.04 -11.48 3.27
CA LYS A 17 -4.98 -12.71 4.05
C LYS A 17 -6.38 -13.28 4.14
N GLY A 18 -6.53 -14.59 3.94
CA GLY A 18 -7.82 -15.28 4.09
C GLY A 18 -7.68 -16.78 3.92
N ASP A 19 -8.82 -17.45 3.75
CA ASP A 19 -8.87 -18.91 3.57
C ASP A 19 -8.78 -19.32 2.09
N ASP A 20 -9.23 -18.44 1.18
CA ASP A 20 -9.25 -18.67 -0.26
C ASP A 20 -8.38 -17.68 -1.02
N TRP A 21 -7.62 -18.18 -2.00
CA TRP A 21 -6.87 -17.33 -2.92
C TRP A 21 -7.79 -16.45 -3.74
N ILE A 22 -7.48 -15.15 -3.77
CA ILE A 22 -8.15 -14.21 -4.67
C ILE A 22 -7.33 -13.94 -5.93
N PHE A 23 -6.05 -14.33 -5.93
CA PHE A 23 -5.10 -14.12 -7.02
C PHE A 23 -5.19 -12.70 -7.58
N PHE A 24 -5.07 -11.69 -6.72
CA PHE A 24 -5.32 -10.32 -7.16
C PHE A 24 -4.32 -9.89 -8.23
N GLU A 25 -4.84 -9.23 -9.27
CA GLU A 25 -4.08 -8.73 -10.43
C GLU A 25 -4.15 -7.20 -10.52
N ARG A 26 -5.07 -6.58 -9.78
CA ARG A 26 -5.23 -5.13 -9.72
C ARG A 26 -5.41 -4.66 -8.29
N ALA A 27 -4.78 -3.54 -7.95
CA ALA A 27 -4.82 -2.93 -6.63
C ALA A 27 -5.26 -1.47 -6.76
N TYR A 28 -6.17 -1.04 -5.88
CA TYR A 28 -6.70 0.31 -5.87
C TYR A 28 -6.72 0.89 -4.46
N LEU A 29 -6.39 2.17 -4.37
CA LEU A 29 -6.63 3.01 -3.21
C LEU A 29 -7.66 4.07 -3.59
N SER A 30 -8.63 4.32 -2.73
CA SER A 30 -9.67 5.31 -2.99
C SER A 30 -10.09 6.06 -1.73
N TYR A 31 -10.43 7.33 -1.87
CA TYR A 31 -10.97 8.16 -0.79
C TYR A 31 -11.82 9.28 -1.38
N ASP A 32 -12.94 9.62 -0.72
CA ASP A 32 -13.79 10.78 -1.07
C ASP A 32 -14.08 10.97 -2.59
N GLY A 33 -14.28 9.87 -3.32
CA GLY A 33 -14.56 9.87 -4.76
C GLY A 33 -13.31 9.78 -5.66
N ASN A 34 -12.12 10.01 -5.13
CA ASN A 34 -10.85 9.82 -5.82
C ASN A 34 -10.43 8.35 -5.79
N THR A 35 -9.91 7.83 -6.90
CA THR A 35 -9.39 6.47 -7.01
C THR A 35 -8.06 6.47 -7.74
N LYS A 36 -7.09 5.73 -7.20
CA LYS A 36 -5.78 5.50 -7.78
C LYS A 36 -5.60 4.00 -8.00
N GLU A 37 -5.27 3.61 -9.23
CA GLU A 37 -4.77 2.27 -9.52
C GLU A 37 -3.27 2.23 -9.16
N ILE A 38 -2.89 1.18 -8.43
CA ILE A 38 -1.51 0.90 -8.06
C ILE A 38 -1.00 -0.14 -9.05
N ILE A 39 -0.11 0.30 -9.93
CA ILE A 39 0.50 -0.55 -10.96
C ILE A 39 1.64 -1.35 -10.33
N PHE A 40 1.67 -2.65 -10.59
CA PHE A 40 2.70 -3.57 -10.11
C PHE A 40 2.94 -4.66 -11.14
N ASP A 41 4.16 -5.20 -11.17
CA ASP A 41 4.49 -6.39 -11.95
C ASP A 41 4.11 -7.66 -11.17
N LYS A 42 3.44 -8.60 -11.85
CA LYS A 42 2.93 -9.83 -11.22
C LYS A 42 4.06 -10.78 -10.80
N TYR A 43 5.21 -10.71 -11.45
CA TYR A 43 6.35 -11.61 -11.23
C TYR A 43 7.37 -10.99 -10.28
N ASP A 44 7.63 -9.69 -10.42
CA ASP A 44 8.68 -9.02 -9.64
C ASP A 44 8.16 -8.44 -8.32
N ASP A 45 6.95 -7.88 -8.31
CA ASP A 45 6.43 -7.13 -7.16
C ASP A 45 5.46 -7.93 -6.30
N LYS A 46 4.81 -8.97 -6.87
CA LYS A 46 3.77 -9.74 -6.20
C LYS A 46 4.30 -11.06 -5.65
N LYS A 47 3.89 -11.38 -4.43
CA LYS A 47 4.16 -12.66 -3.77
C LYS A 47 2.88 -13.31 -3.28
N THR A 48 2.89 -14.64 -3.24
CA THR A 48 1.80 -15.49 -2.78
C THR A 48 2.37 -16.60 -1.91
N GLU A 49 1.87 -16.75 -0.69
CA GLU A 49 2.28 -17.81 0.25
C GLU A 49 1.07 -18.48 0.93
N ASN A 50 1.18 -19.75 1.30
CA ASN A 50 0.17 -20.45 2.10
C ASN A 50 0.83 -21.23 3.24
N SER A 51 0.12 -21.33 4.36
CA SER A 51 0.56 -22.07 5.53
C SER A 51 -0.62 -22.35 6.46
N GLY A 52 -0.68 -23.57 7.02
CA GLY A 52 -1.66 -23.93 8.05
C GLY A 52 -3.14 -23.74 7.65
N GLY A 53 -3.46 -23.86 6.35
CA GLY A 53 -4.82 -23.67 5.83
C GLY A 53 -5.20 -22.22 5.49
N GLY A 54 -4.30 -21.26 5.71
CA GLY A 54 -4.47 -19.87 5.28
C GLY A 54 -3.68 -19.55 4.02
N VAL A 55 -4.07 -18.47 3.35
CA VAL A 55 -3.39 -17.90 2.19
C VAL A 55 -3.05 -16.43 2.43
N TRP A 56 -1.93 -16.01 1.85
CA TRP A 56 -1.41 -14.65 1.91
C TRP A 56 -0.95 -14.21 0.54
N GLU A 57 -1.38 -13.04 0.12
CA GLU A 57 -0.92 -12.39 -1.10
C GLU A 57 -0.50 -10.98 -0.77
N TRP A 58 0.62 -10.51 -1.32
CA TRP A 58 1.02 -9.12 -1.14
C TRP A 58 1.83 -8.60 -2.33
N ILE A 59 1.82 -7.28 -2.47
CA ILE A 59 2.72 -6.52 -3.33
C ILE A 59 3.58 -5.61 -2.47
N ASP A 60 4.81 -5.36 -2.91
CA ASP A 60 5.72 -4.40 -2.27
C ASP A 60 6.41 -3.54 -3.33
N LEU A 61 6.05 -2.25 -3.36
CA LEU A 61 6.39 -1.33 -4.43
C LEU A 61 7.17 -0.13 -3.93
N THR A 62 8.09 0.37 -4.76
CA THR A 62 8.67 1.69 -4.55
C THR A 62 7.64 2.77 -4.88
N VAL A 63 7.44 3.69 -3.94
CA VAL A 63 6.45 4.76 -4.06
C VAL A 63 6.99 5.86 -4.97
N THR A 64 6.23 6.24 -5.99
CA THR A 64 6.48 7.42 -6.81
C THR A 64 5.93 8.68 -6.13
N LYS A 65 6.40 9.86 -6.51
CA LYS A 65 5.91 11.15 -5.94
C LYS A 65 4.40 11.36 -6.09
N ASP A 66 3.82 10.85 -7.17
CA ASP A 66 2.38 10.93 -7.43
C ASP A 66 1.59 10.00 -6.49
N VAL A 67 2.08 8.78 -6.25
CA VAL A 67 1.49 7.86 -5.25
C VAL A 67 1.67 8.42 -3.84
N GLU A 68 2.84 8.98 -3.51
CA GLU A 68 3.09 9.65 -2.23
C GLU A 68 2.08 10.77 -1.97
N SER A 69 1.88 11.65 -2.94
CA SER A 69 0.92 12.76 -2.85
C SER A 69 -0.50 12.25 -2.64
N PHE A 70 -0.88 11.18 -3.34
CA PHE A 70 -2.18 10.53 -3.15
C PHE A 70 -2.32 9.94 -1.74
N LEU A 71 -1.27 9.27 -1.22
CA LEU A 71 -1.28 8.65 0.11
C LEU A 71 -1.49 9.68 1.24
N ARG A 72 -0.95 10.90 1.09
CA ARG A 72 -1.13 11.99 2.06
C ARG A 72 -2.59 12.38 2.25
N GLU A 73 -3.34 12.50 1.16
CA GLU A 73 -4.77 12.83 1.22
C GLU A 73 -5.62 11.61 1.58
N PHE A 74 -5.29 10.45 1.01
CA PHE A 74 -5.92 9.18 1.32
C PHE A 74 -5.92 8.88 2.82
N ALA A 75 -4.79 9.08 3.51
CA ALA A 75 -4.68 8.78 4.93
C ALA A 75 -5.47 9.76 5.82
N LYS A 76 -5.70 11.00 5.38
CA LYS A 76 -6.55 11.96 6.13
C LYS A 76 -8.03 11.58 6.07
N SER A 77 -8.47 10.95 4.99
CA SER A 77 -9.89 10.63 4.77
C SER A 77 -10.42 9.52 5.66
N LYS A 78 -11.61 9.71 6.25
CA LYS A 78 -12.35 8.65 6.95
C LYS A 78 -12.96 7.61 6.00
N LYS A 79 -12.99 7.89 4.68
CA LYS A 79 -13.56 7.02 3.64
C LYS A 79 -12.47 6.32 2.82
N ALA A 80 -11.24 6.27 3.33
CA ALA A 80 -10.11 5.59 2.70
C ALA A 80 -10.39 4.08 2.56
N LYS A 81 -10.34 3.56 1.34
CA LYS A 81 -10.59 2.15 1.02
C LYS A 81 -9.46 1.59 0.18
N MET A 82 -9.11 0.35 0.49
CA MET A 82 -8.24 -0.49 -0.32
C MET A 82 -9.10 -1.54 -1.03
N ARG A 83 -8.87 -1.73 -2.33
CA ARG A 83 -9.48 -2.80 -3.12
C ARG A 83 -8.40 -3.62 -3.81
N LEU A 84 -8.47 -4.93 -3.65
CA LEU A 84 -7.68 -5.90 -4.39
C LEU A 84 -8.62 -6.73 -5.24
N SER A 85 -8.33 -6.86 -6.54
CA SER A 85 -9.19 -7.54 -7.50
C SER A 85 -8.41 -8.55 -8.33
N GLY A 86 -8.89 -9.78 -8.35
CA GLY A 86 -8.40 -10.88 -9.20
C GLY A 86 -9.54 -11.84 -9.49
N LYS A 87 -9.37 -13.13 -9.17
CA LYS A 87 -10.45 -14.13 -9.15
C LYS A 87 -11.66 -13.66 -8.33
N TYR A 88 -11.39 -13.01 -7.19
CA TYR A 88 -12.39 -12.34 -6.39
C TYR A 88 -11.95 -10.91 -6.06
N THR A 89 -12.93 -10.05 -5.77
CA THR A 89 -12.67 -8.68 -5.33
C THR A 89 -12.88 -8.55 -3.83
N LYS A 90 -11.87 -8.03 -3.13
CA LYS A 90 -11.94 -7.69 -1.71
C LYS A 90 -11.73 -6.19 -1.55
N THR A 91 -12.72 -5.51 -0.99
CA THR A 91 -12.63 -4.09 -0.64
C THR A 91 -12.74 -3.94 0.88
N ARG A 92 -11.83 -3.19 1.49
CA ARG A 92 -11.88 -2.87 2.92
C ARG A 92 -11.68 -1.37 3.15
N THR A 93 -12.37 -0.83 4.14
CA THR A 93 -12.12 0.52 4.65
C THR A 93 -10.94 0.45 5.62
N LEU A 94 -10.01 1.40 5.52
CA LEU A 94 -8.90 1.48 6.46
C LEU A 94 -9.37 2.04 7.80
N THR A 95 -8.86 1.46 8.87
CA THR A 95 -9.09 1.94 10.22
C THR A 95 -8.37 3.26 10.47
N TYR A 96 -8.75 3.97 11.54
CA TYR A 96 -8.05 5.18 11.95
C TYR A 96 -6.55 4.91 12.23
N ASN A 97 -6.22 3.80 12.88
CA ASN A 97 -4.83 3.48 13.23
C ASN A 97 -3.98 3.18 12.00
N GLU A 98 -4.52 2.45 11.01
CA GLU A 98 -3.80 2.20 9.74
C GLU A 98 -3.53 3.51 9.00
N ARG A 99 -4.55 4.39 8.92
CA ARG A 99 -4.40 5.70 8.30
C ARG A 99 -3.40 6.58 9.03
N LYS A 100 -3.43 6.59 10.36
CA LYS A 100 -2.45 7.31 11.17
C LYS A 100 -1.04 6.77 10.93
N GLY A 101 -0.85 5.46 10.89
CA GLY A 101 0.44 4.84 10.59
C GLY A 101 1.01 5.25 9.22
N ILE A 102 0.15 5.37 8.20
CA ILE A 102 0.56 5.89 6.89
C ILE A 102 1.05 7.33 7.01
N LEU A 103 0.32 8.22 7.71
CA LEU A 103 0.73 9.61 7.92
C LEU A 103 2.04 9.70 8.70
N ASP A 104 2.19 8.90 9.76
CA ASP A 104 3.38 8.92 10.61
C ASP A 104 4.63 8.53 9.81
N VAL A 105 4.54 7.52 8.92
CA VAL A 105 5.63 7.13 8.02
C VAL A 105 5.95 8.24 7.01
N LEU A 106 4.94 8.85 6.39
CA LEU A 106 5.14 9.95 5.42
C LEU A 106 5.79 11.18 6.07
N ASN A 107 5.35 11.54 7.28
CA ASN A 107 5.92 12.66 8.04
C ASN A 107 7.36 12.36 8.48
N GLY A 108 7.64 11.13 8.92
CA GLY A 108 8.98 10.69 9.27
C GLY A 108 9.93 10.77 8.07
N TYR A 109 9.46 10.33 6.90
CA TYR A 109 10.21 10.45 5.64
C TYR A 109 10.52 11.92 5.30
N ASP A 110 9.55 12.83 5.41
CA ASP A 110 9.79 14.28 5.19
C ASP A 110 10.83 14.86 6.15
N ALA A 111 10.80 14.44 7.42
CA ALA A 111 11.75 14.91 8.43
C ALA A 111 13.18 14.45 8.10
N LEU A 112 13.33 13.21 7.65
CA LEU A 112 14.60 12.64 7.22
C LEU A 112 15.15 13.34 5.96
N GLU A 113 14.30 13.62 4.98
CA GLU A 113 14.68 14.36 3.77
C GLU A 113 15.08 15.82 4.07
N LYS A 114 14.40 16.48 5.02
CA LYS A 114 14.75 17.85 5.43
C LYS A 114 16.04 17.92 6.24
N GLY A 115 16.32 16.92 7.07
CA GLY A 115 17.57 16.85 7.84
C GLY A 115 18.82 16.51 7.01
N LEU A 116 18.64 16.06 5.76
CA LEU A 116 19.72 15.82 4.80
C LEU A 116 20.09 17.07 3.97
N LYS A 117 19.30 18.17 4.06
CA LYS A 117 19.58 19.46 3.41
C LYS A 117 20.30 20.41 4.35
#